data_AF-A0A7Y6PJW8-F1
#
_entry.id   AF-A0A7Y6PJW8-F1
#
_cell.length_a   1.000
_cell.length_b   1.000
_cell.length_c   1.000
_cell.angle_alpha   90.00
_cell.angle_beta   90.00
_cell.angle_gamma   90.00
#
_symmetry.space_group_name_H-M   'P 1'
#
loop_
_entity.id
_entity.type
_entity.pdbx_description
1 polymer ?
#
loop_
_entity_poly.entity_id
_entity_poly.type
_entity_poly.pdbx_seq_one_letter_code
_entity_poly.pdbx_strand_id
1 'polypeptide(L)'
;MAYRGEDAGDALEAPTAEGVLKVVLGPNRVDLSVGPRSLHIADRIATVVEQKRQKQERRASVKLSGTLVVARGWPREAFGLWVELPDTGATRAPMQRMFGVEPADLLEGDGLTALAKLDGLVQRLRAHLDQLAGEVRRGGEIGSGHALDKVLLADHGDRYAIYARRLFRDRARFAMEVFRDGRVIVAEGKTMQEVKVTSRFGVTVRGDYIRFADRHGTDLARVSVPWIGPEDRDELARRIGNLVHQG
;
A
#
# COMPACT_ATOMS: atom_id res chain seq x y z
N MET A 1 36.85 -18.59 -10.11
CA MET A 1 35.63 -19.39 -10.34
C MET A 1 34.49 -18.43 -10.62
N ALA A 2 34.04 -18.39 -11.87
CA ALA A 2 32.95 -17.53 -12.32
C ALA A 2 31.62 -18.25 -12.06
N TYR A 3 30.80 -17.72 -11.15
CA TYR A 3 29.45 -18.20 -10.93
C TYR A 3 28.54 -17.59 -12.01
N ARG A 4 28.60 -18.14 -13.23
CA ARG A 4 27.56 -17.95 -14.25
C ARG A 4 26.69 -19.20 -14.22
N GLY A 5 25.61 -19.13 -13.44
CA GLY A 5 24.47 -20.02 -13.54
C GLY A 5 23.30 -19.19 -14.08
N GLU A 6 22.96 -19.44 -15.33
CA GLU A 6 21.86 -18.85 -16.10
C GLU A 6 20.48 -19.26 -15.55
N ASP A 7 20.21 -18.97 -14.27
CA ASP A 7 18.84 -18.86 -13.73
C ASP A 7 18.45 -17.39 -13.70
N ALA A 8 18.69 -16.67 -14.79
CA ALA A 8 18.20 -15.31 -14.97
C ALA A 8 16.71 -15.41 -15.26
N GLY A 9 15.92 -15.58 -14.19
CA GLY A 9 14.47 -15.47 -14.30
C GLY A 9 14.09 -14.17 -14.99
N ASP A 10 12.99 -14.19 -15.75
CA ASP A 10 12.57 -13.11 -16.64
C ASP A 10 12.73 -11.75 -15.97
N ALA A 11 13.72 -10.98 -16.43
CA ALA A 11 13.91 -9.61 -15.98
C ALA A 11 12.76 -8.76 -16.54
N LEU A 12 11.88 -8.31 -15.65
CA LEU A 12 10.78 -7.43 -15.99
C LEU A 12 11.23 -5.98 -15.82
N GLU A 13 10.93 -5.14 -16.79
CA GLU A 13 11.30 -3.72 -16.77
C GLU A 13 10.10 -2.81 -17.02
N ALA A 14 10.01 -1.72 -16.24
CA ALA A 14 9.00 -0.69 -16.41
C ALA A 14 9.62 0.71 -16.22
N PRO A 15 9.39 1.66 -17.14
CA PRO A 15 9.77 3.06 -16.94
C PRO A 15 8.97 3.71 -15.80
N THR A 16 9.63 4.54 -14.99
CA THR A 16 9.10 5.23 -13.80
C THR A 16 9.68 6.65 -13.72
N ALA A 17 9.15 7.49 -12.83
CA ALA A 17 9.70 8.84 -12.64
C ALA A 17 11.17 8.82 -12.14
N GLU A 18 11.59 7.75 -11.45
CA GLU A 18 12.94 7.60 -10.92
C GLU A 18 13.90 6.79 -11.83
N GLY A 19 13.48 6.46 -13.05
CA GLY A 19 14.24 5.66 -14.01
C GLY A 19 13.54 4.35 -14.35
N VAL A 20 14.28 3.31 -14.75
CA VAL A 20 13.69 2.00 -15.06
C VAL A 20 13.65 1.14 -13.80
N LEU A 21 12.46 0.77 -13.36
CA LEU A 21 12.27 -0.27 -12.35
C LEU A 21 12.57 -1.62 -13.00
N LYS A 22 13.56 -2.33 -12.46
CA LYS A 22 13.90 -3.70 -12.85
C LYS A 22 13.47 -4.66 -11.77
N VAL A 23 12.84 -5.76 -12.16
CA VAL A 23 12.44 -6.86 -11.27
C VAL A 23 12.97 -8.17 -11.81
N VAL A 24 13.73 -8.89 -10.99
CA VAL A 24 14.18 -10.25 -11.27
C VAL A 24 13.45 -11.19 -10.32
N LEU A 25 12.76 -12.17 -10.88
CA LEU A 25 12.01 -13.17 -10.15
C LEU A 25 12.76 -14.51 -10.20
N GLY A 26 13.22 -15.00 -9.06
CA GLY A 26 13.82 -16.34 -8.93
C GLY A 26 12.96 -17.25 -8.06
N PRO A 27 13.21 -18.57 -8.01
CA PRO A 27 12.32 -19.53 -7.35
C PRO A 27 11.92 -19.20 -5.91
N ASN A 28 12.85 -18.61 -5.13
CA ASN A 28 12.62 -18.18 -3.75
C ASN A 28 13.15 -16.75 -3.50
N ARG A 29 13.32 -15.95 -4.55
CA ARG A 29 13.89 -14.61 -4.44
C ARG A 29 13.20 -13.61 -5.35
N VAL A 30 13.12 -12.37 -4.87
CA VAL A 30 12.72 -11.22 -5.68
C VAL A 30 13.75 -10.12 -5.50
N ASP A 31 14.27 -9.63 -6.61
CA ASP A 31 15.17 -8.47 -6.63
C ASP A 31 14.50 -7.34 -7.38
N LEU A 32 14.28 -6.21 -6.71
CA LEU A 32 13.79 -4.97 -7.31
C LEU A 32 14.92 -3.94 -7.28
N SER A 33 15.08 -3.16 -8.35
CA SER A 33 16.06 -2.08 -8.39
C SER A 33 15.60 -0.89 -9.24
N VAL A 34 15.93 0.32 -8.79
CA VAL A 34 15.69 1.58 -9.50
C VAL A 34 16.71 2.62 -9.04
N GLY A 35 17.48 3.16 -9.99
CA GLY A 35 18.57 4.09 -9.68
C GLY A 35 19.51 3.53 -8.59
N PRO A 36 19.75 4.25 -7.48
CA PRO A 36 20.65 3.82 -6.40
C PRO A 36 19.97 2.94 -5.33
N ARG A 37 18.70 2.57 -5.49
CA ARG A 37 17.93 1.81 -4.51
C ARG A 37 17.63 0.41 -5.01
N SER A 38 17.70 -0.56 -4.11
CA SER A 38 17.30 -1.94 -4.38
C SER A 38 16.60 -2.57 -3.18
N LEU A 39 15.73 -3.53 -3.45
CA LEU A 39 15.06 -4.37 -2.47
C LEU A 39 15.27 -5.83 -2.86
N HIS A 40 15.82 -6.60 -1.94
CA HIS A 40 16.03 -8.04 -2.06
C HIS A 40 15.10 -8.75 -1.10
N ILE A 41 14.26 -9.66 -1.60
CA ILE A 41 13.43 -10.53 -0.78
C ILE A 41 13.91 -11.95 -0.99
N ALA A 42 14.42 -12.60 0.06
CA ALA A 42 14.80 -14.01 0.05
C ALA A 42 14.61 -14.59 1.45
N ASP A 43 14.24 -15.87 1.55
CA ASP A 43 14.09 -16.59 2.83
C ASP A 43 13.23 -15.84 3.88
N ARG A 44 12.14 -15.19 3.41
CA ARG A 44 11.26 -14.33 4.22
C ARG A 44 11.98 -13.16 4.90
N ILE A 45 13.05 -12.64 4.29
CA ILE A 45 13.75 -11.44 4.71
C ILE A 45 13.71 -10.44 3.56
N ALA A 46 13.20 -9.25 3.83
CA ALA A 46 13.24 -8.12 2.92
C ALA A 46 14.42 -7.21 3.31
N THR A 47 15.36 -6.98 2.41
CA THR A 47 16.54 -6.13 2.61
C THR A 47 16.54 -4.99 1.61
N VAL A 48 16.44 -3.76 2.11
CA VAL A 48 16.55 -2.54 1.32
C VAL A 48 17.99 -2.06 1.38
N VAL A 49 18.53 -1.75 0.21
CA VAL A 49 19.88 -1.23 0.03
C VAL A 49 19.79 0.11 -0.71
N GLU A 50 20.35 1.16 -0.11
CA GLU A 50 20.45 2.49 -0.71
C GLU A 50 21.92 2.89 -0.84
N GLN A 51 22.37 3.15 -2.07
CA GLN A 51 23.71 3.66 -2.34
C GLN A 51 23.73 5.19 -2.22
N LYS A 52 24.52 5.72 -1.28
CA LYS A 52 24.76 7.17 -1.19
C LYS A 52 25.93 7.60 -2.06
N ARG A 53 25.93 8.88 -2.49
CA ARG A 53 26.93 9.52 -3.37
C ARG A 53 28.40 9.42 -2.89
N GLN A 54 28.67 8.97 -1.66
CA GLN A 54 30.02 8.87 -1.06
C GLN A 54 30.40 7.43 -0.66
N LYS A 55 30.05 6.40 -1.45
CA LYS A 55 30.35 4.98 -1.19
C LYS A 55 29.81 4.41 0.13
N GLN A 56 28.95 5.14 0.84
CA GLN A 56 28.24 4.61 2.01
C GLN A 56 26.96 3.89 1.55
N GLU A 57 26.90 2.60 1.84
CA GLU A 57 25.70 1.78 1.68
C GLU A 57 24.87 1.85 2.96
N ARG A 58 23.59 2.21 2.84
CA ARG A 58 22.63 2.01 3.93
C ARG A 58 21.86 0.73 3.65
N ARG A 59 21.93 -0.22 4.58
CA ARG A 59 21.18 -1.48 4.54
C ARG A 59 20.19 -1.55 5.68
N ALA A 60 18.96 -1.93 5.39
CA ALA A 60 17.93 -2.23 6.38
C ALA A 60 17.24 -3.54 6.03
N SER A 61 17.20 -4.47 6.98
CA SER A 61 16.58 -5.79 6.80
C SER A 61 15.40 -5.96 7.75
N VAL A 62 14.30 -6.51 7.25
CA VAL A 62 13.08 -6.80 7.99
C VAL A 62 12.68 -8.24 7.74
N LYS A 63 12.39 -8.98 8.82
CA LYS A 63 11.83 -10.33 8.74
C LYS A 63 10.35 -10.23 8.37
N LEU A 64 9.95 -10.97 7.34
CA LEU A 64 8.56 -11.08 6.88
C LEU A 64 7.84 -12.12 7.73
N SER A 65 7.35 -11.68 8.90
CA SER A 65 6.56 -12.50 9.83
C SER A 65 5.05 -12.33 9.68
N GLY A 66 4.61 -11.34 8.91
CA GLY A 66 3.21 -11.01 8.69
C GLY A 66 2.89 -10.79 7.22
N THR A 67 1.81 -10.05 6.98
CA THR A 67 1.26 -9.79 5.65
C THR A 67 2.17 -8.89 4.80
N LEU A 68 2.38 -9.27 3.53
CA LEU A 68 3.00 -8.42 2.53
C LEU A 68 1.92 -7.75 1.65
N VAL A 69 2.04 -6.46 1.38
CA VAL A 69 1.12 -5.76 0.47
C VAL A 69 1.91 -5.13 -0.67
N VAL A 70 1.64 -5.62 -1.88
CA VAL A 70 2.10 -4.98 -3.12
C VAL A 70 1.03 -3.96 -3.52
N ALA A 71 1.27 -2.70 -3.21
CA ALA A 71 0.38 -1.58 -3.45
C ALA A 71 0.57 -1.03 -4.87
N ARG A 72 -0.49 -1.14 -5.68
CA ARG A 72 -0.71 -0.45 -6.94
C ARG A 72 -2.13 -0.75 -7.40
N GLY A 73 -3.01 0.24 -7.31
CA GLY A 73 -4.43 0.05 -7.63
C GLY A 73 -5.02 1.15 -8.51
N TRP A 74 -4.27 2.24 -8.71
CA TRP A 74 -4.76 3.44 -9.38
C TRP A 74 -3.73 4.00 -10.35
N PRO A 75 -4.15 4.46 -11.55
CA PRO A 75 -3.25 4.93 -12.62
C PRO A 75 -2.22 5.97 -12.22
N ARG A 76 -2.56 6.85 -11.26
CA ARG A 76 -1.67 7.94 -10.81
C ARG A 76 -0.84 7.59 -9.57
N GLU A 77 -1.14 6.46 -8.93
CA GLU A 77 -0.55 6.16 -7.65
C GLU A 77 0.75 5.40 -7.78
N ALA A 78 1.60 5.61 -6.78
CA ALA A 78 2.87 4.95 -6.65
C ALA A 78 2.69 3.43 -6.62
N PHE A 79 3.68 2.74 -7.18
CA PHE A 79 3.95 1.38 -6.75
C PHE A 79 4.60 1.42 -5.37
N GLY A 80 4.15 0.57 -4.46
CA GLY A 80 4.73 0.41 -3.13
C GLY A 80 4.73 -1.04 -2.68
N LEU A 81 5.74 -1.44 -1.92
CA LEU A 81 5.79 -2.73 -1.25
C LEU A 81 5.85 -2.50 0.25
N TRP A 82 4.85 -3.03 0.94
CA TRP A 82 4.61 -2.81 2.36
C TRP A 82 4.65 -4.12 3.13
N VAL A 83 5.26 -4.10 4.31
CA VAL A 83 5.36 -5.26 5.19
C VAL A 83 4.65 -4.97 6.50
N GLU A 84 3.86 -5.94 6.96
CA GLU A 84 3.36 -5.95 8.32
C GLU A 84 4.51 -6.22 9.29
N LEU A 85 4.66 -5.36 10.27
CA LEU A 85 5.67 -5.53 11.31
C LEU A 85 5.12 -6.38 12.45
N PRO A 86 5.98 -7.09 13.21
CA PRO A 86 5.56 -7.80 14.41
C PRO A 86 4.76 -6.89 15.34
N ASP A 87 3.71 -7.46 15.97
CA ASP A 87 2.93 -6.74 16.96
C ASP A 87 3.83 -6.27 18.12
N THR A 88 3.72 -4.99 18.45
CA THR A 88 4.48 -4.33 19.53
C THR A 88 3.60 -4.02 20.75
N GLY A 89 2.44 -4.68 20.86
CA GLY A 89 1.41 -4.41 21.87
C GLY A 89 0.37 -3.39 21.41
N ALA A 90 0.21 -3.20 20.09
CA ALA A 90 -0.86 -2.40 19.52
C ALA A 90 -1.99 -3.33 19.09
N THR A 91 -3.25 -2.89 19.18
CA THR A 91 -4.41 -3.73 18.84
C THR A 91 -4.38 -4.24 17.38
N ARG A 92 -3.62 -3.58 16.50
CA ARG A 92 -3.33 -4.02 15.12
C ARG A 92 -1.87 -3.70 14.78
N ALA A 93 -1.21 -4.61 14.08
CA ALA A 93 0.16 -4.47 13.63
C ALA A 93 0.31 -3.27 12.67
N PRO A 94 1.39 -2.48 12.77
CA PRO A 94 1.67 -1.41 11.82
C PRO A 94 2.28 -1.95 10.53
N MET A 95 2.13 -1.20 9.45
CA MET A 95 2.74 -1.49 8.15
C MET A 95 3.95 -0.59 7.92
N GLN A 96 5.01 -1.11 7.29
CA GLN A 96 6.18 -0.35 6.87
C GLN A 96 6.35 -0.43 5.35
N ARG A 97 6.50 0.73 4.70
CA ARG A 97 6.83 0.79 3.28
C ARG A 97 8.32 0.49 3.13
N MET A 98 8.65 -0.58 2.44
CA MET A 98 10.03 -1.03 2.22
C MET A 98 10.59 -0.46 0.92
N PHE A 99 9.76 -0.37 -0.11
CA PHE A 99 10.19 0.06 -1.44
C PHE A 99 9.02 0.67 -2.21
N GLY A 100 9.30 1.47 -3.22
CA GLY A 100 8.29 1.99 -4.13
C GLY A 100 8.85 3.02 -5.10
N VAL A 101 8.09 3.25 -6.17
CA VAL A 101 8.42 4.17 -7.27
C VAL A 101 7.16 4.90 -7.72
N GLU A 102 7.33 6.12 -8.20
CA GLU A 102 6.24 6.87 -8.81
C GLU A 102 6.12 6.51 -10.29
N PRO A 103 4.90 6.39 -10.85
CA PRO A 103 4.73 6.14 -12.28
C PRO A 103 5.36 7.28 -13.10
N ALA A 104 5.77 6.99 -14.34
CA ALA A 104 6.16 8.04 -15.28
C ALA A 104 5.00 9.03 -15.51
N ASP A 105 5.32 10.26 -15.89
CA ASP A 105 4.29 11.27 -16.18
C ASP A 105 3.38 10.78 -17.31
N LEU A 106 2.08 10.73 -17.04
CA LEU A 106 1.07 10.26 -17.99
C LEU A 106 0.87 11.24 -19.15
N LEU A 107 1.31 12.49 -19.00
CA LEU A 107 1.23 13.53 -20.03
C LEU A 107 2.42 13.52 -21.00
N GLU A 108 3.48 12.78 -20.68
CA GLU A 108 4.60 12.55 -21.61
C GLU A 108 4.22 11.52 -22.70
N GLY A 109 4.89 11.60 -23.85
CA GLY A 109 4.52 10.84 -25.06
C GLY A 109 4.39 9.32 -24.87
N ASP A 110 5.19 8.73 -23.97
CA ASP A 110 5.16 7.29 -23.67
C ASP A 110 4.52 6.95 -22.31
N GLY A 111 3.89 7.92 -21.64
CA GLY A 111 3.40 7.79 -20.26
C GLY A 111 2.40 6.65 -20.05
N LEU A 112 1.42 6.49 -20.97
CA LEU A 112 0.43 5.41 -20.91
C LEU A 112 1.05 4.03 -21.13
N THR A 113 2.02 3.93 -22.05
CA THR A 113 2.75 2.68 -22.30
C THR A 113 3.62 2.30 -21.11
N ALA A 114 4.29 3.27 -20.50
CA ALA A 114 5.06 3.09 -19.28
C ALA A 114 4.17 2.59 -18.13
N LEU A 115 2.99 3.21 -17.95
CA LEU A 115 2.01 2.78 -16.96
C LEU A 115 1.54 1.34 -17.18
N ALA A 116 1.19 0.96 -18.41
CA ALA A 116 0.75 -0.40 -18.72
C ALA A 116 1.84 -1.44 -18.43
N LYS A 117 3.11 -1.12 -18.73
CA LYS A 117 4.26 -1.96 -18.38
C LYS A 117 4.41 -2.10 -16.86
N LEU A 118 4.28 -0.99 -16.12
CA LEU A 118 4.34 -1.00 -14.67
C LEU A 118 3.23 -1.86 -14.07
N ASP A 119 1.98 -1.71 -14.53
CA ASP A 119 0.84 -2.52 -14.05
C ASP A 119 1.04 -4.01 -14.35
N GLY A 120 1.52 -4.38 -15.54
CA GLY A 120 1.85 -5.76 -15.87
C GLY A 120 2.97 -6.35 -15.01
N LEU A 121 4.02 -5.57 -14.75
CA LEU A 121 5.11 -5.95 -13.85
C LEU A 121 4.60 -6.18 -12.42
N VAL A 122 3.77 -5.27 -11.90
CA VAL A 122 3.15 -5.40 -10.58
C VAL A 122 2.29 -6.65 -10.49
N GLN A 123 1.49 -6.96 -11.51
CA GLN A 123 0.66 -8.17 -11.53
C GLN A 123 1.51 -9.44 -11.44
N ARG A 124 2.60 -9.52 -12.21
CA ARG A 124 3.55 -10.64 -12.13
C ARG A 124 4.23 -10.74 -10.77
N LEU A 125 4.66 -9.60 -10.23
CA LEU A 125 5.26 -9.51 -8.90
C LEU A 125 4.29 -9.99 -7.80
N ARG A 126 3.02 -9.58 -7.86
CA ARG A 126 1.96 -10.06 -6.95
C ARG A 126 1.79 -11.56 -7.03
N ALA A 127 1.66 -12.11 -8.23
CA ALA A 127 1.52 -13.55 -8.43
C ALA A 127 2.72 -14.33 -7.87
N HIS A 128 3.93 -13.79 -8.02
CA HIS A 128 5.14 -14.40 -7.48
C HIS A 128 5.22 -14.32 -5.95
N LEU A 129 4.72 -13.23 -5.36
CA LEU A 129 4.73 -12.99 -3.91
C LEU A 129 3.44 -13.45 -3.20
N ASP A 130 2.54 -14.15 -3.89
CA ASP A 130 1.20 -14.51 -3.40
C ASP A 130 1.25 -15.26 -2.06
N GLN A 131 2.19 -16.18 -1.90
CA GLN A 131 2.41 -16.93 -0.65
C GLN A 131 2.82 -16.06 0.55
N LEU A 132 3.34 -14.86 0.29
CA LEU A 132 3.70 -13.86 1.30
C LEU A 132 2.63 -12.77 1.46
N ALA A 133 1.74 -12.61 0.46
CA ALA A 133 0.74 -11.55 0.43
C ALA A 133 -0.42 -11.74 1.42
N GLY A 134 -0.55 -12.93 1.99
CA GLY A 134 -1.62 -13.27 2.93
C GLY A 134 -3.00 -13.17 2.27
N GLU A 135 -3.94 -12.51 2.93
CA GLU A 135 -5.33 -12.35 2.43
C GLU A 135 -5.53 -11.14 1.51
N VAL A 136 -4.48 -10.35 1.24
CA VAL A 136 -4.62 -9.08 0.53
C VAL A 136 -4.67 -9.30 -0.98
N ARG A 137 -5.84 -9.04 -1.58
CA ARG A 137 -6.07 -9.18 -3.03
C ARG A 137 -5.43 -8.05 -3.82
N ARG A 138 -5.51 -6.83 -3.29
CA ARG A 138 -4.92 -5.64 -3.89
C ARG A 138 -4.63 -4.60 -2.81
N GLY A 139 -3.64 -3.77 -3.07
CA GLY A 139 -3.39 -2.59 -2.26
C GLY A 139 -3.22 -1.37 -3.15
N GLY A 140 -3.37 -0.19 -2.57
CA GLY A 140 -2.93 1.05 -3.20
C GLY A 140 -2.67 2.12 -2.15
N GLU A 141 -1.77 3.03 -2.49
CA GLU A 141 -1.58 4.26 -1.73
C GLU A 141 -2.60 5.29 -2.24
N ILE A 142 -3.22 6.05 -1.33
CA ILE A 142 -4.12 7.17 -1.65
C ILE A 142 -3.52 8.42 -1.01
N GLY A 143 -3.39 9.48 -1.79
CA GLY A 143 -2.90 10.77 -1.34
C GLY A 143 -1.97 11.40 -2.38
N SER A 144 -2.23 12.66 -2.73
CA SER A 144 -1.42 13.36 -3.75
C SER A 144 0.08 13.33 -3.44
N GLY A 145 0.91 13.04 -4.46
CA GLY A 145 2.37 12.95 -4.33
C GLY A 145 3.08 14.22 -3.87
N HIS A 146 2.39 15.37 -3.81
CA HIS A 146 2.87 16.62 -3.22
C HIS A 146 2.51 16.76 -1.73
N ALA A 147 1.48 16.08 -1.26
CA ALA A 147 1.20 15.91 0.16
C ALA A 147 2.14 14.84 0.71
N LEU A 148 2.77 15.12 1.84
CA LEU A 148 3.83 14.28 2.39
C LEU A 148 3.31 13.00 3.09
N ASP A 149 1.99 12.84 3.17
CA ASP A 149 1.28 11.79 3.91
C ASP A 149 0.36 11.02 2.95
N LYS A 150 0.47 9.69 2.94
CA LYS A 150 -0.39 8.79 2.16
C LYS A 150 -1.08 7.78 3.09
N VAL A 151 -2.20 7.25 2.62
CA VAL A 151 -2.91 6.14 3.26
C VAL A 151 -2.69 4.88 2.44
N LEU A 152 -2.33 3.78 3.09
CA LEU A 152 -2.39 2.46 2.45
C LEU A 152 -3.82 1.92 2.61
N LEU A 153 -4.51 1.71 1.49
CA LEU A 153 -5.72 0.90 1.43
C LEU A 153 -5.33 -0.53 1.03
N ALA A 154 -5.58 -1.50 1.90
CA ALA A 154 -5.46 -2.93 1.61
C ALA A 154 -6.86 -3.54 1.47
N ASP A 155 -7.12 -4.19 0.34
CA ASP A 155 -8.37 -4.86 0.05
C ASP A 155 -8.21 -6.38 0.18
N HIS A 156 -8.93 -6.96 1.13
CA HIS A 156 -8.98 -8.40 1.39
C HIS A 156 -10.13 -9.11 0.65
N GLY A 157 -10.99 -8.34 -0.02
CA GLY A 157 -12.19 -8.78 -0.73
C GLY A 157 -13.43 -8.68 0.13
N ASP A 158 -13.41 -9.21 1.35
CA ASP A 158 -14.50 -9.11 2.33
C ASP A 158 -14.44 -7.82 3.16
N ARG A 159 -13.26 -7.20 3.26
CA ARG A 159 -13.03 -5.96 3.99
C ARG A 159 -11.94 -5.10 3.34
N TYR A 160 -11.99 -3.81 3.65
CA TYR A 160 -10.88 -2.89 3.48
C TYR A 160 -10.20 -2.64 4.82
N ALA A 161 -8.88 -2.71 4.84
CA ALA A 161 -8.03 -2.25 5.93
C ALA A 161 -7.29 -0.98 5.51
N ILE A 162 -7.30 0.03 6.37
CA ILE A 162 -6.81 1.37 6.07
C ILE A 162 -5.72 1.72 7.07
N TYR A 163 -4.53 2.03 6.57
CA TYR A 163 -3.37 2.40 7.38
C TYR A 163 -2.92 3.83 7.08
N ALA A 164 -2.87 4.65 8.13
CA ALA A 164 -2.45 6.04 8.08
C ALA A 164 -0.94 6.17 8.31
N ARG A 165 -0.23 6.80 7.35
CA ARG A 165 1.17 7.19 7.52
C ARG A 165 1.26 8.70 7.72
N ARG A 166 1.75 9.10 8.91
CA ARG A 166 2.16 10.49 9.18
C ARG A 166 3.65 10.63 8.89
N LEU A 167 4.04 11.68 8.20
CA LEU A 167 5.36 12.17 7.77
C LEU A 167 6.56 11.74 8.62
N PHE A 168 6.45 11.88 9.93
CA PHE A 168 7.55 11.67 10.87
C PHE A 168 7.65 10.23 11.37
N ARG A 169 6.77 9.34 10.89
CA ARG A 169 6.73 7.95 11.27
C ARG A 169 7.04 7.10 10.05
N ASP A 170 8.08 6.28 10.18
CA ASP A 170 8.44 5.27 9.19
C ASP A 170 7.33 4.22 8.97
N ARG A 171 6.37 4.15 9.89
CA ARG A 171 5.33 3.13 9.96
C ARG A 171 3.94 3.74 9.78
N ALA A 172 3.18 3.17 8.85
CA ALA A 172 1.74 3.40 8.78
C ALA A 172 1.05 2.64 9.91
N ARG A 173 0.15 3.32 10.62
CA ARG A 173 -0.62 2.74 11.72
C ARG A 173 -2.01 2.41 11.23
N PHE A 174 -2.56 1.33 11.74
CA PHE A 174 -3.95 0.98 11.52
C PHE A 174 -4.86 2.17 11.89
N ALA A 175 -5.76 2.55 10.99
CA ALA A 175 -6.72 3.62 11.18
C ALA A 175 -8.14 3.06 11.27
N MET A 176 -8.51 2.17 10.34
CA MET A 176 -9.81 1.50 10.36
C MET A 176 -9.85 0.23 9.51
N GLU A 177 -10.86 -0.59 9.77
CA GLU A 177 -11.33 -1.65 8.90
C GLU A 177 -12.81 -1.45 8.59
N VAL A 178 -13.21 -1.71 7.35
CA VAL A 178 -14.61 -1.70 6.93
C VAL A 178 -14.91 -3.01 6.24
N PHE A 179 -15.88 -3.73 6.76
CA PHE A 179 -16.34 -5.02 6.24
C PHE A 179 -17.49 -4.81 5.28
N ARG A 180 -17.63 -5.73 4.33
CA ARG A 180 -18.69 -5.75 3.32
C ARG A 180 -20.08 -5.74 3.94
N ASP A 181 -20.26 -6.40 5.08
CA ASP A 181 -21.52 -6.45 5.81
C ASP A 181 -21.89 -5.12 6.48
N GLY A 182 -21.05 -4.08 6.40
CA GLY A 182 -21.28 -2.79 7.04
C GLY A 182 -20.67 -2.64 8.43
N ARG A 183 -20.00 -3.66 8.96
CA ARG A 183 -19.24 -3.52 10.22
C ARG A 183 -18.03 -2.64 9.99
N VAL A 184 -17.81 -1.68 10.88
CA VAL A 184 -16.67 -0.74 10.81
C VAL A 184 -15.94 -0.76 12.14
N ILE A 185 -14.63 -0.95 12.10
CA ILE A 185 -13.74 -0.89 13.26
C ILE A 185 -12.84 0.34 13.08
N VAL A 186 -12.92 1.28 14.01
CA VAL A 186 -12.11 2.51 14.01
C VAL A 186 -11.12 2.48 15.16
N ALA A 187 -9.87 2.83 14.88
CA ALA A 187 -8.88 3.07 15.92
C ALA A 187 -9.08 4.46 16.55
N GLU A 188 -9.35 4.48 17.85
CA GLU A 188 -9.40 5.70 18.66
C GLU A 188 -8.32 5.64 19.74
N GLY A 189 -7.13 6.17 19.43
CA GLY A 189 -5.98 6.09 20.34
C GLY A 189 -5.51 4.63 20.56
N LYS A 190 -5.78 4.08 21.74
CA LYS A 190 -5.45 2.68 22.10
C LYS A 190 -6.68 1.74 22.07
N THR A 191 -7.87 2.29 21.87
CA THR A 191 -9.12 1.53 21.84
C THR A 191 -9.60 1.32 20.41
N MET A 192 -10.37 0.26 20.21
CA MET A 192 -11.07 0.01 18.95
C MET A 192 -12.55 0.23 19.19
N GLN A 193 -13.15 1.11 18.41
CA GLN A 193 -14.59 1.32 18.39
C GLN A 193 -15.18 0.51 17.24
N GLU A 194 -16.16 -0.34 17.52
CA GLU A 194 -16.92 -1.04 16.50
C GLU A 194 -18.29 -0.39 16.32
N VAL A 195 -18.67 -0.11 15.07
CA VAL A 195 -19.99 0.41 14.71
C VAL A 195 -20.54 -0.34 13.50
N LYS A 196 -21.87 -0.23 13.28
CA LYS A 196 -22.55 -0.83 12.14
C LYS A 196 -23.16 0.26 11.26
N VAL A 197 -22.75 0.29 10.00
CA VAL A 197 -23.27 1.19 8.97
C VAL A 197 -24.10 0.37 8.00
N THR A 198 -25.37 0.74 7.83
CA THR A 198 -26.32 -0.05 7.03
C THR A 198 -26.55 0.51 5.64
N SER A 199 -25.87 1.60 5.26
CA SER A 199 -26.08 2.29 3.99
C SER A 199 -24.81 2.99 3.54
N ARG A 200 -24.55 2.95 2.23
CA ARG A 200 -23.45 3.72 1.61
C ARG A 200 -23.54 5.22 1.88
N PHE A 201 -24.76 5.75 2.05
CA PHE A 201 -25.00 7.17 2.33
C PHE A 201 -24.67 7.54 3.79
N GLY A 202 -24.51 6.54 4.67
CA GLY A 202 -23.97 6.74 6.01
C GLY A 202 -22.47 7.03 6.02
N VAL A 203 -21.76 6.82 4.89
CA VAL A 203 -20.33 7.10 4.77
C VAL A 203 -20.16 8.46 4.09
N THR A 204 -19.71 9.47 4.83
CA THR A 204 -19.62 10.85 4.33
C THR A 204 -18.29 11.50 4.68
N VAL A 205 -17.90 12.51 3.92
CA VAL A 205 -16.74 13.36 4.23
C VAL A 205 -17.23 14.67 4.83
N ARG A 206 -16.62 15.09 5.94
CA ARG A 206 -16.84 16.43 6.52
C ARG A 206 -15.52 17.01 6.99
N GLY A 207 -15.02 18.01 6.27
CA GLY A 207 -13.69 18.57 6.51
C GLY A 207 -12.62 17.48 6.34
N ASP A 208 -11.87 17.23 7.40
CA ASP A 208 -10.79 16.24 7.43
C ASP A 208 -11.24 14.85 7.92
N TYR A 209 -12.54 14.62 8.06
CA TYR A 209 -13.08 13.40 8.64
C TYR A 209 -13.85 12.58 7.62
N ILE A 210 -13.62 11.27 7.62
CA ILE A 210 -14.58 10.29 7.13
C ILE A 210 -15.50 9.94 8.30
N ARG A 211 -16.80 10.13 8.11
CA ARG A 211 -17.83 9.91 9.13
C ARG A 211 -18.72 8.73 8.74
N PHE A 212 -19.17 8.03 9.77
CA PHE A 212 -20.05 6.89 9.69
C PHE A 212 -21.31 7.23 10.45
N ALA A 213 -22.45 7.31 9.75
CA ALA A 213 -23.73 7.68 10.31
C ALA A 213 -24.77 6.57 10.10
N ASP A 214 -25.77 6.54 10.99
CA ASP A 214 -26.96 5.70 10.82
C ASP A 214 -27.93 6.28 9.77
N ARG A 215 -29.05 5.58 9.56
CA ARG A 215 -30.12 6.01 8.63
C ARG A 215 -30.82 7.32 9.03
N HIS A 216 -30.68 7.75 10.28
CA HIS A 216 -31.24 8.99 10.82
C HIS A 216 -30.25 10.15 10.77
N GLY A 217 -29.01 9.92 10.30
CA GLY A 217 -27.94 10.91 10.26
C GLY A 217 -27.18 11.07 11.58
N THR A 218 -27.41 10.18 12.55
CA THR A 218 -26.66 10.17 13.83
C THR A 218 -25.23 9.70 13.57
N ASP A 219 -24.24 10.46 14.05
CA ASP A 219 -22.83 10.10 13.94
C ASP A 219 -22.51 8.91 14.85
N LEU A 220 -22.08 7.80 14.25
CA LEU A 220 -21.70 6.58 14.96
C LEU A 220 -20.19 6.56 15.26
N ALA A 221 -19.38 6.91 14.26
CA ALA A 221 -17.93 6.97 14.38
C ALA A 221 -17.34 7.92 13.33
N ARG A 222 -16.08 8.33 13.54
CA ARG A 222 -15.34 9.16 12.58
C ARG A 222 -13.86 8.86 12.63
N VAL A 223 -13.19 8.98 11.49
CA VAL A 223 -11.73 8.88 11.39
C VAL A 223 -11.19 10.19 10.83
N SER A 224 -10.24 10.77 11.55
CA SER A 224 -9.50 11.93 11.08
C SER A 224 -8.46 11.49 10.05
N VAL A 225 -8.58 12.00 8.84
CA VAL A 225 -7.66 11.80 7.70
C VAL A 225 -7.25 13.16 7.08
N PRO A 226 -6.72 14.10 7.88
CA PRO A 226 -6.43 15.49 7.46
C PRO A 226 -5.36 15.61 6.37
N TRP A 227 -4.69 14.51 6.06
CA TRP A 227 -3.45 14.51 5.31
C TRP A 227 -3.61 13.97 3.87
N ILE A 228 -4.77 13.38 3.55
CA ILE A 228 -5.17 13.13 2.17
C ILE A 228 -6.08 14.27 1.69
N GLY A 229 -5.97 14.62 0.41
CA GLY A 229 -6.71 15.75 -0.16
C GLY A 229 -8.23 15.55 -0.14
N PRO A 230 -9.04 16.60 -0.29
CA PRO A 230 -10.50 16.50 -0.33
C PRO A 230 -11.01 15.47 -1.35
N GLU A 231 -10.47 15.49 -2.57
CA GLU A 231 -10.84 14.56 -3.65
C GLU A 231 -10.52 13.09 -3.27
N ASP A 232 -9.36 12.87 -2.65
CA ASP A 232 -8.94 11.55 -2.18
C ASP A 232 -9.82 11.04 -1.03
N ARG A 233 -10.26 11.94 -0.14
CA ARG A 233 -11.21 11.62 0.94
C ARG A 233 -12.55 11.19 0.38
N ASP A 234 -13.06 11.92 -0.60
CA ASP A 234 -14.34 11.61 -1.25
C ASP A 234 -14.25 10.27 -2.00
N GLU A 235 -13.15 10.01 -2.70
CA GLU A 235 -12.91 8.73 -3.37
C GLU A 235 -12.81 7.58 -2.36
N LEU A 236 -12.12 7.77 -1.24
CA LEU A 236 -12.03 6.77 -0.17
C LEU A 236 -13.41 6.50 0.46
N ALA A 237 -14.17 7.55 0.80
CA ALA A 237 -15.52 7.43 1.34
C ALA A 237 -16.46 6.71 0.36
N ARG A 238 -16.40 7.06 -0.93
CA ARG A 238 -17.17 6.41 -2.00
C ARG A 238 -16.86 4.91 -2.10
N ARG A 239 -15.59 4.52 -2.01
CA ARG A 239 -15.17 3.11 -2.03
C ARG A 239 -15.69 2.34 -0.82
N ILE A 240 -15.55 2.93 0.35
CA ILE A 240 -16.05 2.36 1.59
C ILE A 240 -17.57 2.18 1.50
N GLY A 241 -18.30 3.21 1.06
CA GLY A 241 -19.75 3.13 0.87
C GLY A 241 -20.16 2.04 -0.13
N ASN A 242 -19.44 1.91 -1.25
CA ASN A 242 -19.70 0.84 -2.22
C ASN A 242 -19.46 -0.56 -1.64
N LEU A 243 -18.42 -0.73 -0.81
CA LEU A 243 -18.16 -2.00 -0.14
C LEU A 243 -19.31 -2.38 0.81
N VAL A 244 -19.76 -1.43 1.64
CA VAL A 244 -20.88 -1.62 2.59
C VAL A 244 -22.20 -1.92 1.86
N HIS A 245 -22.41 -1.39 0.67
CA HIS A 245 -23.63 -1.64 -0.10
C HIS A 245 -23.69 -3.02 -0.76
N GLN A 246 -22.55 -3.69 -0.89
CA GLN A 246 -22.44 -4.99 -1.55
C GLN A 246 -22.68 -6.18 -0.61
N GLY A 247 -22.83 -5.96 0.69
CA GLY A 247 -23.16 -6.98 1.70
C GLY A 247 -24.62 -6.91 2.11
#